data_AF-A0A656G6S7-F1
#
_entry.id   AF-A0A656G6S7-F1
#
_cell.length_a   1.000
_cell.length_b   1.000
_cell.length_c   1.000
_cell.angle_alpha   90.00
_cell.angle_beta   90.00
_cell.angle_gamma   90.00
#
_symmetry.space_group_name_H-M   'P 1'
#
loop_
_entity.id
_entity.type
_entity.pdbx_description
1 polymer ?
#
loop_
_entity_poly.entity_id
_entity_poly.type
_entity_poly.pdbx_seq_one_letter_code
_entity_poly.pdbx_strand_id
1 'polypeptide(L)'
;MLLTPTELERLTLYTAAELSRKRRSKGLRLNFPEASALIADEILEGAREGRSVAELIGFGSTILNTDDVMPGVADLLPVLQVEGTFPDGTKLVTVHQPIRPGKLPLTVMPTPGEILSPDSDIQLNSGRPTATLRAINTGDRPVQIGSHYHFFEVNKALDFPRETAFGMHLDIPAGTAVRFEPGELREVQLVQFAGTGDIHGFSGLTNGNLHDPACKQTALERARAQHFKGAWSMATMTRKEYAAMYGPTKGDAVRLGDTSLLAEVEFDYSVPGDECLHGGGKTLRDSMGLMPGHDSADGALDMLICNALIIDPVIGIVKGDIGIKDGKIVAIGKAGNPQIMDGVHPQLICGVATTVRDAEGLIVTPGGIDVHVHFDSAQLCEHALAAGLTTLIGGSLGPITVGIDCGGEWNVGKMLQAAEAWPINFGFLGRGNSSKPESLLGQLRGGCLGLKIHEDWGAMPAVIDTCLKVADEYDFQVQLHTDTLNESGFLEDTLAAIGDRTIHMYHTEGAGGGHAPDIISVAGKSNCIPSSTNPTNPYTVNTFDEHLDMIMVCHHLNPDVPEDVAFAESRVRPQTIAAEDILHDTGAISILGSDSQGMGRINEVICRTWQLASKMKDQRGRLPEETTALGDNER
;
A
#
# COMPACT_ATOMS: atom_id res chain seq x y z
N MET A 1 1.97 -5.33 -42.35
CA MET A 1 1.02 -6.20 -41.62
C MET A 1 -0.17 -5.35 -41.22
N LEU A 2 -1.35 -5.94 -40.99
CA LEU A 2 -2.53 -5.22 -40.49
C LEU A 2 -2.69 -5.51 -38.99
N LEU A 3 -1.73 -5.03 -38.19
CA LEU A 3 -1.65 -5.35 -36.76
C LEU A 3 -2.74 -4.59 -35.98
N THR A 4 -3.57 -5.34 -35.27
CA THR A 4 -4.46 -4.85 -34.22
C THR A 4 -3.68 -4.50 -32.94
N PRO A 5 -4.26 -3.74 -31.99
CA PRO A 5 -3.62 -3.46 -30.70
C PRO A 5 -3.15 -4.73 -29.97
N THR A 6 -3.96 -5.78 -29.93
CA THR A 6 -3.61 -7.08 -29.32
C THR A 6 -2.44 -7.78 -30.02
N GLU A 7 -2.25 -7.58 -31.32
CA GLU A 7 -1.07 -8.10 -32.04
C GLU A 7 0.18 -7.26 -31.77
N LEU A 8 0.04 -5.95 -31.50
CA LEU A 8 1.14 -5.10 -31.04
C LEU A 8 1.55 -5.45 -29.59
N GLU A 9 0.59 -5.66 -28.69
CA GLU A 9 0.83 -6.13 -27.32
C GLU A 9 1.55 -7.48 -27.29
N ARG A 10 1.15 -8.43 -28.16
CA ARG A 10 1.85 -9.71 -28.33
C ARG A 10 3.28 -9.54 -28.84
N LEU A 11 3.56 -8.57 -29.71
CA LEU A 11 4.93 -8.26 -30.14
C LEU A 11 5.76 -7.61 -29.01
N THR A 12 5.15 -6.81 -28.14
CA THR A 12 5.79 -6.30 -26.91
C THR A 12 6.13 -7.44 -25.94
N LEU A 13 5.19 -8.36 -25.71
CA LEU A 13 5.38 -9.55 -24.87
C LEU A 13 6.51 -10.44 -25.41
N TYR A 14 6.50 -10.74 -26.72
CA TYR A 14 7.58 -11.44 -27.41
C TYR A 14 8.92 -10.72 -27.25
N THR A 15 8.96 -9.39 -27.35
CA THR A 15 10.19 -8.59 -27.17
C THR A 15 10.74 -8.70 -25.75
N ALA A 16 9.87 -8.73 -24.73
CA ALA A 16 10.25 -8.96 -23.33
C ALA A 16 10.71 -10.41 -23.08
N ALA A 17 10.06 -11.41 -23.70
CA ALA A 17 10.49 -12.79 -23.66
C ALA A 17 11.86 -12.99 -24.33
N GLU A 18 12.09 -12.34 -25.48
CA GLU A 18 13.36 -12.33 -26.19
C GLU A 18 14.51 -11.68 -25.41
N LEU A 19 14.21 -10.67 -24.60
CA LEU A 19 15.17 -10.11 -23.64
C LEU A 19 15.46 -11.11 -22.51
N SER A 20 14.42 -11.79 -22.02
CA SER A 20 14.51 -12.81 -20.97
C SER A 20 15.31 -14.04 -21.42
N ARG A 21 15.10 -14.55 -22.65
CA ARG A 21 15.93 -15.60 -23.28
C ARG A 21 17.41 -15.18 -23.32
N LYS A 22 17.70 -13.94 -23.72
CA LYS A 22 19.06 -13.37 -23.80
C LYS A 22 19.71 -13.08 -22.44
N ARG A 23 18.92 -12.98 -21.36
CA ARG A 23 19.41 -12.90 -19.96
C ARG A 23 19.66 -14.31 -19.41
N ARG A 24 18.70 -15.23 -19.51
CA ARG A 24 18.84 -16.65 -19.11
C ARG A 24 20.01 -17.34 -19.82
N SER A 25 20.22 -17.09 -21.11
CA SER A 25 21.35 -17.67 -21.87
C SER A 25 22.74 -17.19 -21.44
N LYS A 26 22.82 -16.13 -20.61
CA LYS A 26 24.05 -15.66 -19.96
C LYS A 26 24.23 -16.23 -18.54
N GLY A 27 23.31 -17.09 -18.08
CA GLY A 27 23.28 -17.60 -16.71
C GLY A 27 22.70 -16.62 -15.69
N LEU A 28 22.01 -15.55 -16.13
CA LEU A 28 21.30 -14.65 -15.22
C LEU A 28 19.98 -15.28 -14.77
N ARG A 29 19.71 -15.19 -13.47
CA ARG A 29 18.42 -15.52 -12.87
C ARG A 29 17.39 -14.45 -13.23
N LEU A 30 16.22 -14.88 -13.68
CA LEU A 30 15.16 -13.98 -14.15
C LEU A 30 14.33 -13.38 -13.01
N ASN A 31 13.94 -12.12 -13.13
CA ASN A 31 13.00 -11.46 -12.22
C ASN A 31 11.52 -11.76 -12.58
N PHE A 32 10.57 -11.21 -11.82
CA PHE A 32 9.13 -11.50 -12.02
C PHE A 32 8.59 -11.09 -13.41
N PRO A 33 8.84 -9.87 -13.94
CA PRO A 33 8.44 -9.52 -15.31
C PRO A 33 9.07 -10.41 -16.38
N GLU A 34 10.36 -10.73 -16.24
CA GLU A 34 11.09 -11.58 -17.20
C GLU A 34 10.58 -13.03 -17.22
N ALA A 35 10.38 -13.62 -16.04
CA ALA A 35 9.85 -14.96 -15.91
C ALA A 35 8.42 -15.04 -16.49
N SER A 36 7.58 -14.07 -16.17
CA SER A 36 6.21 -13.98 -16.67
C SER A 36 6.16 -13.83 -18.18
N ALA A 37 6.96 -12.93 -18.76
CA ALA A 37 7.03 -12.73 -20.20
C ALA A 37 7.50 -14.00 -20.93
N LEU A 38 8.57 -14.64 -20.43
CA LEU A 38 9.10 -15.87 -21.01
C LEU A 38 8.07 -17.00 -21.01
N ILE A 39 7.43 -17.27 -19.86
CA ILE A 39 6.44 -18.35 -19.74
C ILE A 39 5.23 -18.09 -20.65
N ALA A 40 4.75 -16.84 -20.72
CA ALA A 40 3.62 -16.49 -21.57
C ALA A 40 3.92 -16.62 -23.07
N ASP A 41 5.11 -16.21 -23.53
CA ASP A 41 5.52 -16.29 -24.94
C ASP A 41 5.73 -17.74 -25.41
N GLU A 42 6.35 -18.60 -24.59
CA GLU A 42 6.48 -20.04 -24.88
C GLU A 42 5.10 -20.75 -24.94
N ILE A 43 4.11 -20.26 -24.19
CA ILE A 43 2.71 -20.73 -24.30
C ILE A 43 2.05 -20.23 -25.60
N LEU A 44 2.31 -18.98 -26.01
CA LEU A 44 1.83 -18.44 -27.28
C LEU A 44 2.42 -19.19 -28.48
N GLU A 45 3.72 -19.45 -28.49
CA GLU A 45 4.36 -20.27 -29.54
C GLU A 45 3.84 -21.71 -29.50
N GLY A 46 3.66 -22.31 -28.33
CA GLY A 46 3.02 -23.63 -28.22
C GLY A 46 1.58 -23.67 -28.75
N ALA A 47 0.80 -22.59 -28.58
CA ALA A 47 -0.52 -22.46 -29.19
C ALA A 47 -0.42 -22.29 -30.72
N ARG A 48 0.59 -21.56 -31.19
CA ARG A 48 0.91 -21.36 -32.61
C ARG A 48 1.39 -22.64 -33.30
N GLU A 49 2.06 -23.53 -32.59
CA GLU A 49 2.39 -24.91 -33.00
C GLU A 49 1.15 -25.81 -33.12
N GLY A 50 0.00 -25.42 -32.54
CA GLY A 50 -1.25 -26.16 -32.57
C GLY A 50 -1.46 -27.14 -31.40
N ARG A 51 -0.70 -26.98 -30.31
CA ARG A 51 -0.87 -27.77 -29.08
C ARG A 51 -2.17 -27.37 -28.37
N SER A 52 -2.79 -28.28 -27.64
CA SER A 52 -4.05 -28.00 -26.93
C SER A 52 -3.83 -27.19 -25.65
N VAL A 53 -4.88 -26.49 -25.20
CA VAL A 53 -4.89 -25.76 -23.91
C VAL A 53 -4.44 -26.66 -22.75
N ALA A 54 -4.90 -27.91 -22.70
CA ALA A 54 -4.53 -28.86 -21.64
C ALA A 54 -3.03 -29.21 -21.63
N GLU A 55 -2.41 -29.36 -22.80
CA GLU A 55 -0.97 -29.58 -22.93
C GLU A 55 -0.16 -28.35 -22.53
N LEU A 56 -0.67 -27.14 -22.80
CA LEU A 56 -0.01 -25.89 -22.46
C LEU A 56 -0.11 -25.53 -20.97
N ILE A 57 -1.20 -25.88 -20.30
CA ILE A 57 -1.31 -25.80 -18.83
C ILE A 57 -0.20 -26.65 -18.17
N GLY A 58 -0.01 -27.89 -18.64
CA GLY A 58 1.06 -28.77 -18.17
C GLY A 58 2.46 -28.21 -18.49
N PHE A 59 2.69 -27.82 -19.75
CA PHE A 59 3.96 -27.32 -20.24
C PHE A 59 4.40 -26.00 -19.59
N GLY A 60 3.47 -25.08 -19.32
CA GLY A 60 3.75 -23.81 -18.64
C GLY A 60 4.57 -24.02 -17.36
N SER A 61 4.20 -25.04 -16.59
CA SER A 61 4.86 -25.45 -15.34
C SER A 61 6.18 -26.22 -15.50
N THR A 62 6.81 -26.15 -16.68
CA THR A 62 8.09 -26.83 -17.00
C THR A 62 9.13 -25.94 -17.69
N ILE A 63 8.77 -24.71 -18.08
CA ILE A 63 9.66 -23.78 -18.82
C ILE A 63 10.74 -23.18 -17.91
N LEU A 64 10.36 -22.86 -16.67
CA LEU A 64 11.21 -22.31 -15.62
C LEU A 64 11.06 -23.13 -14.33
N ASN A 65 12.14 -23.16 -13.56
CA ASN A 65 12.17 -23.68 -12.20
C ASN A 65 12.94 -22.72 -11.29
N THR A 66 13.00 -22.99 -9.98
CA THR A 66 13.66 -22.10 -8.99
C THR A 66 15.16 -21.88 -9.23
N ASP A 67 15.82 -22.69 -10.06
CA ASP A 67 17.22 -22.47 -10.44
C ASP A 67 17.37 -21.28 -11.42
N ASP A 68 16.35 -21.08 -12.29
CA ASP A 68 16.33 -20.10 -13.39
C ASP A 68 15.92 -18.68 -12.97
N VAL A 69 15.32 -18.50 -11.79
CA VAL A 69 14.69 -17.25 -11.35
C VAL A 69 15.35 -16.69 -10.09
N MET A 70 15.12 -15.41 -9.81
CA MET A 70 15.54 -14.79 -8.55
C MET A 70 14.73 -15.37 -7.37
N PRO A 71 15.27 -15.38 -6.14
CA PRO A 71 14.51 -15.75 -4.94
C PRO A 71 13.20 -14.94 -4.82
N GLY A 72 12.14 -15.57 -4.31
CA GLY A 72 10.81 -14.96 -4.17
C GLY A 72 9.96 -14.89 -5.46
N VAL A 73 10.56 -15.02 -6.65
CA VAL A 73 9.81 -14.90 -7.93
C VAL A 73 8.79 -16.03 -8.13
N ALA A 74 9.05 -17.22 -7.58
CA ALA A 74 8.10 -18.34 -7.62
C ALA A 74 6.84 -18.07 -6.78
N ASP A 75 7.00 -17.35 -5.67
CA ASP A 75 5.96 -17.05 -4.69
C ASP A 75 5.10 -15.86 -5.15
N LEU A 76 5.73 -14.88 -5.81
CA LEU A 76 5.07 -13.75 -6.49
C LEU A 76 4.25 -14.18 -7.72
N LEU A 77 4.52 -15.35 -8.32
CA LEU A 77 3.82 -15.85 -9.52
C LEU A 77 3.04 -17.16 -9.25
N PRO A 78 1.98 -17.13 -8.41
CA PRO A 78 1.20 -18.34 -8.08
C PRO A 78 0.35 -18.84 -9.25
N VAL A 79 -0.04 -17.93 -10.16
CA VAL A 79 -0.83 -18.19 -11.36
C VAL A 79 -0.34 -17.28 -12.49
N LEU A 80 -0.27 -17.81 -13.72
CA LEU A 80 -0.02 -17.04 -14.94
C LEU A 80 -1.15 -17.28 -15.95
N GLN A 81 -1.56 -16.23 -16.66
CA GLN A 81 -2.63 -16.27 -17.66
C GLN A 81 -2.20 -15.58 -18.97
N VAL A 82 -2.55 -16.19 -20.11
CA VAL A 82 -2.31 -15.62 -21.45
C VAL A 82 -3.31 -16.16 -22.48
N GLU A 83 -3.74 -15.33 -23.43
CA GLU A 83 -4.63 -15.75 -24.53
C GLU A 83 -3.86 -16.05 -25.82
N GLY A 84 -3.78 -17.33 -26.18
CA GLY A 84 -3.20 -17.79 -27.45
C GLY A 84 -4.22 -17.84 -28.58
N THR A 85 -3.77 -17.71 -29.83
CA THR A 85 -4.59 -17.95 -31.02
C THR A 85 -4.30 -19.35 -31.55
N PHE A 86 -5.19 -20.28 -31.25
CA PHE A 86 -5.11 -21.70 -31.61
C PHE A 86 -5.73 -21.95 -33.00
N PRO A 87 -5.54 -23.16 -33.58
CA PRO A 87 -6.23 -23.57 -34.81
C PRO A 87 -7.78 -23.50 -34.75
N ASP A 88 -8.36 -23.47 -33.55
CA ASP A 88 -9.81 -23.31 -33.30
C ASP A 88 -10.18 -21.90 -32.75
N GLY A 89 -9.32 -20.90 -32.97
CA GLY A 89 -9.50 -19.51 -32.51
C GLY A 89 -8.84 -19.21 -31.16
N THR A 90 -9.10 -18.02 -30.59
CA THR A 90 -8.51 -17.62 -29.31
C THR A 90 -8.94 -18.55 -28.17
N LYS A 91 -8.03 -18.85 -27.22
CA LYS A 91 -8.33 -19.48 -25.92
C LYS A 91 -7.41 -18.91 -24.84
N LEU A 92 -7.95 -18.77 -23.62
CA LEU A 92 -7.19 -18.53 -22.41
C LEU A 92 -6.46 -19.80 -21.94
N VAL A 93 -5.17 -19.68 -21.63
CA VAL A 93 -4.38 -20.68 -20.90
C VAL A 93 -4.14 -20.13 -19.48
N THR A 94 -4.34 -20.97 -18.45
CA THR A 94 -4.08 -20.62 -17.04
C THR A 94 -3.14 -21.65 -16.43
N VAL A 95 -1.96 -21.22 -16.01
CA VAL A 95 -0.93 -22.08 -15.41
C VAL A 95 -0.86 -21.81 -13.92
N HIS A 96 -1.21 -22.80 -13.10
CA HIS A 96 -1.03 -22.74 -11.64
C HIS A 96 0.37 -23.25 -11.26
N GLN A 97 1.04 -22.53 -10.36
CA GLN A 97 2.44 -22.80 -9.95
C GLN A 97 3.37 -23.01 -11.16
N PRO A 98 3.49 -22.00 -12.06
CA PRO A 98 4.27 -22.09 -13.29
C PRO A 98 5.78 -22.27 -13.04
N ILE A 99 6.30 -21.84 -11.89
CA ILE A 99 7.68 -22.05 -11.48
C ILE A 99 7.69 -23.14 -10.40
N ARG A 100 8.35 -24.26 -10.69
CA ARG A 100 8.47 -25.42 -9.77
C ARG A 100 9.86 -25.52 -9.14
N PRO A 101 10.04 -26.26 -8.03
CA PRO A 101 11.36 -26.50 -7.46
C PRO A 101 12.34 -27.11 -8.46
N GLY A 102 13.56 -26.56 -8.48
CA GLY A 102 14.67 -26.95 -9.34
C GLY A 102 15.54 -28.07 -8.76
N LYS A 103 16.83 -28.05 -9.13
CA LYS A 103 17.85 -29.00 -8.67
C LYS A 103 18.86 -28.38 -7.70
N LEU A 104 19.03 -27.06 -7.72
CA LEU A 104 19.88 -26.38 -6.75
C LEU A 104 19.18 -26.36 -5.38
N PRO A 105 19.93 -26.42 -4.27
CA PRO A 105 19.35 -26.13 -2.97
C PRO A 105 18.77 -24.71 -3.00
N LEU A 106 17.50 -24.57 -2.58
CA LEU A 106 16.85 -23.28 -2.47
C LEU A 106 17.73 -22.37 -1.60
N THR A 107 18.04 -21.19 -2.11
CA THR A 107 18.76 -20.18 -1.35
C THR A 107 17.85 -19.74 -0.21
N VAL A 108 18.27 -19.93 1.04
CA VAL A 108 17.50 -19.53 2.24
C VAL A 108 17.57 -18.02 2.39
N MET A 109 16.81 -17.35 1.52
CA MET A 109 16.35 -15.98 1.63
C MET A 109 14.99 -16.00 2.33
N PRO A 110 14.57 -14.90 2.98
CA PRO A 110 13.19 -14.77 3.40
C PRO A 110 12.26 -14.86 2.20
N THR A 111 11.34 -15.82 2.21
CA THR A 111 10.26 -15.91 1.21
C THR A 111 9.37 -14.68 1.37
N PRO A 112 8.97 -13.96 0.30
CA PRO A 112 8.04 -12.84 0.42
C PRO A 112 6.72 -13.29 1.07
N GLY A 113 6.50 -12.87 2.32
CA GLY A 113 5.35 -13.30 3.14
C GLY A 113 5.53 -14.62 3.92
N GLU A 114 6.76 -15.08 4.18
CA GLU A 114 6.97 -16.29 4.99
C GLU A 114 6.54 -16.19 6.45
N ILE A 115 6.23 -17.36 7.02
CA ILE A 115 5.89 -17.54 8.43
C ILE A 115 6.99 -18.41 9.05
N LEU A 116 8.04 -17.76 9.59
CA LEU A 116 9.03 -18.43 10.42
C LEU A 116 8.43 -18.77 11.79
N SER A 117 8.86 -19.87 12.40
CA SER A 117 8.41 -20.29 13.73
C SER A 117 9.51 -21.08 14.46
N PRO A 118 9.67 -20.92 15.79
CA PRO A 118 10.67 -21.64 16.56
C PRO A 118 10.34 -23.13 16.71
N ASP A 119 11.38 -23.95 16.92
CA ASP A 119 11.28 -25.40 17.15
C ASP A 119 10.83 -25.70 18.59
N SER A 120 9.58 -25.35 18.89
CA SER A 120 8.96 -25.44 20.22
C SER A 120 7.44 -25.53 20.13
N ASP A 121 6.83 -26.44 20.90
CA ASP A 121 5.37 -26.60 20.94
C ASP A 121 4.66 -25.34 21.46
N ILE A 122 3.75 -24.79 20.64
CA ILE A 122 2.84 -23.72 21.08
C ILE A 122 1.75 -24.34 21.94
N GLN A 123 1.79 -24.09 23.26
CA GLN A 123 0.72 -24.54 24.16
C GLN A 123 -0.59 -23.77 23.88
N LEU A 124 -1.49 -24.42 23.15
CA LEU A 124 -2.81 -23.89 22.84
C LEU A 124 -3.63 -23.64 24.11
N ASN A 125 -4.46 -22.59 24.07
CA ASN A 125 -5.44 -22.24 25.11
C ASN A 125 -4.88 -22.13 26.54
N SER A 126 -3.57 -21.87 26.67
CA SER A 126 -2.84 -21.84 27.94
C SER A 126 -3.44 -20.85 28.97
N GLY A 127 -3.35 -21.22 30.25
CA GLY A 127 -3.86 -20.42 31.36
C GLY A 127 -5.38 -20.38 31.53
N ARG A 128 -6.16 -21.00 30.65
CA ARG A 128 -7.63 -21.04 30.73
C ARG A 128 -8.14 -22.26 31.52
N PRO A 129 -9.32 -22.17 32.17
CA PRO A 129 -9.98 -23.34 32.75
C PRO A 129 -10.29 -24.40 31.69
N THR A 130 -9.93 -25.65 31.99
CA THR A 130 -10.23 -26.84 31.19
C THR A 130 -11.18 -27.78 31.93
N ALA A 131 -11.92 -28.60 31.17
CA ALA A 131 -12.80 -29.63 31.70
C ALA A 131 -12.76 -30.87 30.80
N THR A 132 -12.49 -32.04 31.38
CA THR A 132 -12.58 -33.32 30.66
C THR A 132 -13.95 -33.94 30.88
N LEU A 133 -14.64 -34.29 29.79
CA LEU A 133 -15.92 -35.01 29.86
C LEU A 133 -16.00 -36.15 28.85
N ARG A 134 -16.97 -37.05 29.05
CA ARG A 134 -17.27 -38.14 28.11
C ARG A 134 -18.57 -37.83 27.39
N ALA A 135 -18.55 -38.01 26.07
CA ALA A 135 -19.74 -37.91 25.24
C ALA A 135 -19.96 -39.20 24.45
N ILE A 136 -21.22 -39.61 24.33
CA ILE A 136 -21.63 -40.77 23.55
C ILE A 136 -22.53 -40.37 22.39
N ASN A 137 -22.25 -40.88 21.20
CA ASN A 137 -23.17 -40.74 20.07
C ASN A 137 -24.29 -41.77 20.16
N THR A 138 -25.48 -41.31 20.57
CA THR A 138 -26.69 -42.14 20.65
C THR A 138 -27.51 -42.11 19.35
N GLY A 139 -26.98 -41.51 18.28
CA GLY A 139 -27.58 -41.45 16.95
C GLY A 139 -27.25 -42.67 16.08
N ASP A 140 -27.93 -42.74 14.95
CA ASP A 140 -27.78 -43.74 13.89
C ASP A 140 -26.71 -43.37 12.83
N ARG A 141 -26.10 -42.19 12.95
CA ARG A 141 -25.09 -41.63 12.03
C ARG A 141 -23.93 -40.99 12.79
N PRO A 142 -22.72 -40.95 12.21
CA PRO A 142 -21.57 -40.29 12.80
C PRO A 142 -21.82 -38.80 13.02
N VAL A 143 -21.25 -38.26 14.10
CA VAL A 143 -21.20 -36.83 14.40
C VAL A 143 -19.74 -36.40 14.50
N GLN A 144 -19.41 -35.25 13.92
CA GLN A 144 -18.06 -34.69 13.92
C GLN A 144 -18.12 -33.22 14.35
N ILE A 145 -17.27 -32.84 15.31
CA ILE A 145 -17.38 -31.60 16.09
C ILE A 145 -16.09 -30.81 15.88
N GLY A 146 -16.20 -29.60 15.33
CA GLY A 146 -15.07 -28.70 15.13
C GLY A 146 -14.47 -28.19 16.45
N SER A 147 -13.17 -27.88 16.43
CA SER A 147 -12.36 -27.44 17.56
C SER A 147 -12.99 -26.30 18.37
N HIS A 148 -13.50 -25.28 17.67
CA HIS A 148 -14.13 -24.10 18.27
C HIS A 148 -15.67 -24.16 18.19
N TYR A 149 -16.22 -25.34 17.89
CA TYR A 149 -17.64 -25.60 18.11
C TYR A 149 -17.87 -25.69 19.62
N HIS A 150 -18.36 -24.59 20.18
CA HIS A 150 -18.74 -24.45 21.58
C HIS A 150 -19.69 -25.60 21.95
N PHE A 151 -19.29 -26.41 22.92
CA PHE A 151 -19.50 -27.85 22.82
C PHE A 151 -20.92 -28.28 23.22
N PHE A 152 -21.72 -27.42 23.86
CA PHE A 152 -23.04 -27.74 24.40
C PHE A 152 -24.19 -27.81 23.35
N GLU A 153 -24.04 -27.28 22.14
CA GLU A 153 -25.09 -27.15 21.08
C GLU A 153 -24.84 -28.12 19.93
N VAL A 154 -23.80 -28.95 20.03
CA VAL A 154 -23.51 -30.04 19.09
C VAL A 154 -24.74 -30.93 18.92
N ASN A 155 -24.82 -31.66 17.80
CA ASN A 155 -25.98 -32.47 17.41
C ASN A 155 -26.69 -33.14 18.61
N LYS A 156 -28.01 -32.96 18.74
CA LYS A 156 -28.84 -33.50 19.84
C LYS A 156 -28.75 -35.00 20.09
N ALA A 157 -28.22 -35.77 19.14
CA ALA A 157 -27.93 -37.19 19.31
C ALA A 157 -26.73 -37.49 20.24
N LEU A 158 -25.84 -36.52 20.52
CA LEU A 158 -24.75 -36.70 21.47
C LEU A 158 -25.22 -36.47 22.91
N ASP A 159 -24.94 -37.40 23.81
CA ASP A 159 -25.34 -37.34 25.22
C ASP A 159 -24.10 -37.17 26.13
N PHE A 160 -24.11 -36.12 26.96
CA PHE A 160 -23.04 -35.73 27.89
C PHE A 160 -23.56 -34.63 28.84
N PRO A 161 -22.89 -34.33 29.98
CA PRO A 161 -23.31 -33.26 30.89
C PRO A 161 -23.01 -31.88 30.28
N ARG A 162 -23.85 -31.44 29.34
CA ARG A 162 -23.52 -30.29 28.52
C ARG A 162 -23.49 -28.98 29.33
N GLU A 163 -24.13 -28.89 30.49
CA GLU A 163 -23.93 -27.75 31.40
C GLU A 163 -22.45 -27.50 31.75
N THR A 164 -21.65 -28.55 31.86
CA THR A 164 -20.20 -28.48 32.07
C THR A 164 -19.45 -27.96 30.84
N ALA A 165 -20.08 -27.95 29.66
CA ALA A 165 -19.56 -27.39 28.42
C ALA A 165 -20.03 -25.94 28.15
N PHE A 166 -20.66 -25.26 29.11
CA PHE A 166 -20.97 -23.83 28.97
C PHE A 166 -19.70 -23.00 28.95
N GLY A 167 -19.64 -22.10 27.98
CA GLY A 167 -18.45 -21.31 27.73
C GLY A 167 -17.24 -22.14 27.35
N MET A 168 -17.37 -23.38 26.84
CA MET A 168 -16.23 -24.24 26.49
C MET A 168 -16.30 -24.88 25.10
N HIS A 169 -15.15 -25.05 24.45
CA HIS A 169 -15.00 -25.78 23.18
C HIS A 169 -13.91 -26.87 23.29
N LEU A 170 -13.68 -27.65 22.24
CA LEU A 170 -12.65 -28.70 22.24
C LEU A 170 -11.25 -28.08 22.34
N ASP A 171 -10.43 -28.60 23.25
CA ASP A 171 -9.05 -28.19 23.47
C ASP A 171 -8.10 -28.88 22.47
N ILE A 172 -8.27 -28.54 21.19
CA ILE A 172 -7.56 -29.12 20.04
C ILE A 172 -7.23 -28.00 19.02
N PRO A 173 -6.31 -28.22 18.06
CA PRO A 173 -5.91 -27.19 17.10
C PRO A 173 -7.08 -26.58 16.32
N ALA A 174 -7.04 -25.26 16.13
CA ALA A 174 -8.07 -24.51 15.42
C ALA A 174 -8.31 -25.09 14.01
N GLY A 175 -9.57 -25.12 13.56
CA GLY A 175 -9.99 -25.77 12.31
C GLY A 175 -10.07 -27.31 12.33
N THR A 176 -9.45 -28.01 13.29
CA THR A 176 -9.56 -29.49 13.40
C THR A 176 -10.87 -29.94 14.06
N ALA A 177 -11.14 -31.26 14.12
CA ALA A 177 -12.40 -31.80 14.65
C ALA A 177 -12.26 -33.19 15.31
N VAL A 178 -13.09 -33.49 16.33
CA VAL A 178 -13.25 -34.84 16.90
C VAL A 178 -14.49 -35.52 16.30
N ARG A 179 -14.35 -36.80 15.95
CA ARG A 179 -15.41 -37.63 15.36
C ARG A 179 -15.89 -38.70 16.33
N PHE A 180 -17.20 -38.97 16.29
CA PHE A 180 -17.92 -39.98 17.07
C PHE A 180 -18.80 -40.82 16.13
N GLU A 181 -18.45 -42.07 15.90
CA GLU A 181 -19.29 -43.03 15.16
C GLU A 181 -20.53 -43.46 15.98
N PRO A 182 -21.58 -44.04 15.36
CA PRO A 182 -22.78 -44.49 16.08
C PRO A 182 -22.45 -45.45 17.24
N GLY A 183 -22.90 -45.09 18.45
CA GLY A 183 -22.62 -45.83 19.69
C GLY A 183 -21.25 -45.57 20.32
N GLU A 184 -20.38 -44.76 19.71
CA GLU A 184 -19.05 -44.45 20.26
C GLU A 184 -19.17 -43.55 21.50
N LEU A 185 -18.64 -44.02 22.64
CA LEU A 185 -18.38 -43.24 23.85
C LEU A 185 -16.91 -42.81 23.83
N ARG A 186 -16.65 -41.51 23.82
CA ARG A 186 -15.29 -40.95 23.76
C ARG A 186 -15.10 -39.87 24.82
N GLU A 187 -13.91 -39.87 25.42
CA GLU A 187 -13.47 -38.81 26.34
C GLU A 187 -12.86 -37.66 25.54
N VAL A 188 -13.20 -36.43 25.88
CA VAL A 188 -12.70 -35.22 25.24
C VAL A 188 -12.31 -34.17 26.28
N GLN A 189 -11.25 -33.42 25.99
CA GLN A 189 -10.83 -32.27 26.76
C GLN A 189 -11.45 -31.00 26.17
N LEU A 190 -12.07 -30.19 27.03
CA LEU A 190 -12.64 -28.91 26.69
C LEU A 190 -11.88 -27.78 27.38
N VAL A 191 -11.94 -26.58 26.82
CA VAL A 191 -11.31 -25.36 27.35
C VAL A 191 -12.23 -24.16 27.19
N GLN A 192 -12.14 -23.21 28.12
CA GLN A 192 -13.04 -22.06 28.15
C GLN A 192 -12.78 -21.05 27.01
N PHE A 193 -13.85 -20.49 26.46
CA PHE A 193 -13.78 -19.28 25.64
C PHE A 193 -13.26 -18.10 26.48
N ALA A 194 -12.35 -17.33 25.90
CA ALA A 194 -11.89 -16.06 26.45
C ALA A 194 -12.65 -14.87 25.82
N GLY A 195 -12.39 -13.66 26.31
CA GLY A 195 -12.99 -12.43 25.80
C GLY A 195 -14.30 -12.03 26.51
N THR A 196 -15.09 -11.18 25.84
CA THR A 196 -16.31 -10.54 26.38
C THR A 196 -17.42 -11.52 26.76
N GLY A 197 -17.37 -12.75 26.25
CA GLY A 197 -18.33 -13.80 26.53
C GLY A 197 -19.67 -13.66 25.81
N ASP A 198 -19.94 -12.64 24.99
CA ASP A 198 -21.18 -12.62 24.19
C ASP A 198 -21.00 -13.39 22.88
N ILE A 199 -21.91 -14.33 22.60
CA ILE A 199 -21.84 -15.21 21.42
C ILE A 199 -23.28 -15.62 20.99
N HIS A 200 -23.51 -15.86 19.69
CA HIS A 200 -24.81 -16.26 19.13
C HIS A 200 -24.66 -17.35 18.04
N GLY A 201 -25.72 -18.12 17.73
CA GLY A 201 -25.74 -19.09 16.62
C GLY A 201 -25.86 -20.60 17.00
N PHE A 202 -25.12 -21.45 16.27
CA PHE A 202 -25.18 -22.93 16.28
C PHE A 202 -26.59 -23.56 16.15
N SER A 203 -27.16 -24.07 17.23
CA SER A 203 -28.49 -24.69 17.30
C SER A 203 -29.56 -23.72 17.87
N GLY A 204 -29.19 -22.46 18.10
CA GLY A 204 -30.07 -21.38 18.54
C GLY A 204 -30.50 -21.46 20.00
N LEU A 205 -29.72 -22.10 20.88
CA LEU A 205 -30.15 -22.33 22.27
C LEU A 205 -29.68 -21.20 23.22
N THR A 206 -28.42 -20.77 23.23
CA THR A 206 -27.95 -19.75 24.19
C THR A 206 -28.22 -18.31 23.74
N ASN A 207 -27.53 -17.79 22.73
CA ASN A 207 -27.69 -16.42 22.21
C ASN A 207 -27.72 -15.33 23.30
N GLY A 208 -26.55 -14.94 23.82
CA GLY A 208 -26.38 -13.93 24.88
C GLY A 208 -25.12 -14.15 25.73
N ASN A 209 -24.87 -13.32 26.75
CA ASN A 209 -23.54 -13.29 27.38
C ASN A 209 -23.26 -14.48 28.33
N LEU A 210 -22.13 -15.17 28.14
CA LEU A 210 -21.68 -16.30 28.95
C LEU A 210 -21.32 -15.95 30.39
N HIS A 211 -20.96 -14.70 30.67
CA HIS A 211 -20.71 -14.21 32.03
C HIS A 211 -21.99 -13.71 32.70
N ASP A 212 -23.13 -13.64 31.99
CA ASP A 212 -24.46 -13.40 32.55
C ASP A 212 -25.13 -14.72 33.00
N PRO A 213 -25.43 -14.89 34.30
CA PRO A 213 -26.17 -16.06 34.80
C PRO A 213 -27.60 -16.19 34.29
N ALA A 214 -28.23 -15.14 33.73
CA ALA A 214 -29.59 -15.22 33.18
C ALA A 214 -29.62 -15.75 31.73
N CYS A 215 -28.61 -15.41 30.92
CA CYS A 215 -28.27 -16.16 29.71
C CYS A 215 -27.95 -17.62 30.06
N LYS A 216 -27.14 -17.84 31.12
CA LYS A 216 -26.99 -19.14 31.80
C LYS A 216 -28.19 -19.57 32.68
N GLN A 217 -29.39 -19.09 32.36
CA GLN A 217 -30.66 -19.69 32.79
C GLN A 217 -31.57 -20.00 31.57
N THR A 218 -31.55 -19.14 30.55
CA THR A 218 -32.40 -19.23 29.36
C THR A 218 -32.06 -20.38 28.41
N ALA A 219 -30.77 -20.69 28.20
CA ALA A 219 -30.39 -21.73 27.22
C ALA A 219 -30.72 -23.16 27.66
N LEU A 220 -30.47 -23.59 28.91
CA LEU A 220 -30.87 -24.94 29.36
C LEU A 220 -32.36 -25.13 29.13
N GLU A 221 -33.16 -24.07 29.29
CA GLU A 221 -34.61 -24.13 29.14
C GLU A 221 -35.00 -24.29 27.66
N ARG A 222 -34.39 -23.54 26.74
CA ARG A 222 -34.52 -23.79 25.29
C ARG A 222 -34.01 -25.18 24.88
N ALA A 223 -32.92 -25.65 25.45
CA ALA A 223 -32.30 -26.95 25.18
C ALA A 223 -33.13 -28.15 25.67
N ARG A 224 -33.63 -28.08 26.92
CA ARG A 224 -34.59 -29.00 27.52
C ARG A 224 -35.85 -29.07 26.65
N ALA A 225 -36.37 -27.92 26.22
CA ALA A 225 -37.56 -27.80 25.38
C ALA A 225 -37.36 -28.37 23.96
N GLN A 226 -36.21 -28.16 23.33
CA GLN A 226 -35.88 -28.71 22.00
C GLN A 226 -35.31 -30.15 22.04
N HIS A 227 -35.26 -30.76 23.23
CA HIS A 227 -34.77 -32.12 23.48
C HIS A 227 -33.33 -32.38 22.99
N PHE A 228 -32.46 -31.36 23.08
CA PHE A 228 -31.03 -31.56 22.89
C PHE A 228 -30.44 -32.21 24.15
N LYS A 229 -29.84 -33.41 24.02
CA LYS A 229 -29.50 -34.29 25.14
C LYS A 229 -28.48 -33.67 26.11
N GLY A 230 -29.01 -33.08 27.19
CA GLY A 230 -28.28 -32.38 28.26
C GLY A 230 -27.94 -30.91 28.00
N ALA A 231 -28.46 -30.28 26.94
CA ALA A 231 -27.81 -29.14 26.24
C ALA A 231 -27.82 -27.76 26.87
N TRP A 232 -26.80 -26.96 26.38
CA TRP A 232 -25.64 -24.31 26.59
C TRP A 232 -24.43 -23.68 25.63
N SER A 233 -24.55 -23.18 24.35
CA SER A 233 -23.33 -22.70 23.56
C SER A 233 -23.43 -22.17 22.09
N MET A 234 -22.58 -21.22 21.65
CA MET A 234 -22.72 -20.46 20.37
C MET A 234 -21.41 -20.17 19.57
N ALA A 235 -21.48 -19.56 18.37
CA ALA A 235 -20.55 -19.75 17.22
C ALA A 235 -19.33 -18.80 17.06
N THR A 236 -18.28 -19.26 16.34
CA THR A 236 -16.98 -18.57 16.13
C THR A 236 -16.25 -18.95 14.81
N MET A 237 -15.17 -18.23 14.45
CA MET A 237 -14.29 -18.38 13.26
C MET A 237 -12.83 -18.03 13.63
N THR A 238 -11.81 -18.46 12.87
CA THR A 238 -10.40 -18.10 13.15
C THR A 238 -9.93 -16.83 12.43
N ARG A 239 -8.96 -16.10 13.03
CA ARG A 239 -8.35 -14.90 12.41
C ARG A 239 -7.72 -15.15 11.05
N LYS A 240 -7.08 -16.31 10.84
CA LYS A 240 -6.44 -16.62 9.54
C LYS A 240 -7.49 -16.80 8.43
N GLU A 241 -8.62 -17.43 8.74
CA GLU A 241 -9.74 -17.57 7.79
C GLU A 241 -10.43 -16.22 7.55
N TYR A 242 -10.55 -15.39 8.59
CA TYR A 242 -11.09 -14.03 8.51
C TYR A 242 -10.24 -13.16 7.58
N ALA A 243 -8.93 -13.09 7.82
CA ALA A 243 -7.99 -12.34 7.00
C ALA A 243 -7.94 -12.83 5.54
N ALA A 244 -8.13 -14.14 5.31
CA ALA A 244 -8.20 -14.71 3.96
C ALA A 244 -9.54 -14.48 3.24
N MET A 245 -10.60 -14.00 3.93
CA MET A 245 -11.91 -13.74 3.33
C MET A 245 -12.26 -12.24 3.25
N TYR A 246 -11.77 -11.43 4.19
CA TYR A 246 -12.10 -10.02 4.33
C TYR A 246 -10.87 -9.11 4.38
N GLY A 247 -9.64 -9.65 4.33
CA GLY A 247 -8.42 -8.92 4.70
C GLY A 247 -8.24 -8.77 6.23
N PRO A 248 -7.08 -8.28 6.69
CA PRO A 248 -6.70 -8.24 8.11
C PRO A 248 -7.64 -7.41 8.99
N THR A 249 -7.66 -7.69 10.29
CA THR A 249 -8.43 -6.96 11.32
C THR A 249 -7.50 -6.45 12.44
N LYS A 250 -8.00 -5.60 13.35
CA LYS A 250 -7.23 -4.93 14.42
C LYS A 250 -6.23 -5.87 15.11
N GLY A 251 -4.94 -5.51 15.12
CA GLY A 251 -3.84 -6.29 15.72
C GLY A 251 -3.29 -7.43 14.85
N ASP A 252 -3.78 -7.61 13.62
CA ASP A 252 -3.02 -8.31 12.57
C ASP A 252 -2.02 -7.31 11.93
N ALA A 253 -0.95 -7.79 11.30
CA ALA A 253 0.03 -6.95 10.61
C ALA A 253 0.37 -7.45 9.20
N VAL A 254 0.68 -6.54 8.28
CA VAL A 254 0.95 -6.81 6.84
C VAL A 254 2.34 -6.30 6.45
N ARG A 255 3.11 -7.12 5.72
CA ARG A 255 4.40 -6.67 5.15
C ARG A 255 4.17 -5.77 3.93
N LEU A 256 4.87 -4.63 3.90
CA LEU A 256 4.79 -3.69 2.78
C LEU A 256 5.71 -4.15 1.63
N GLY A 257 5.17 -4.95 0.71
CA GLY A 257 5.91 -5.48 -0.44
C GLY A 257 7.05 -6.43 -0.03
N ASP A 258 8.25 -6.19 -0.57
CA ASP A 258 9.48 -6.91 -0.25
C ASP A 258 10.35 -6.22 0.82
N THR A 259 9.85 -5.14 1.45
CA THR A 259 10.54 -4.41 2.53
C THR A 259 10.55 -5.16 3.87
N SER A 260 11.37 -4.69 4.81
CA SER A 260 11.34 -5.17 6.20
C SER A 260 10.17 -4.63 7.03
N LEU A 261 9.45 -3.62 6.53
CA LEU A 261 8.36 -2.91 7.20
C LEU A 261 7.09 -3.76 7.38
N LEU A 262 6.37 -3.53 8.48
CA LEU A 262 5.10 -4.15 8.84
C LEU A 262 4.08 -3.06 9.22
N ALA A 263 2.90 -3.06 8.61
CA ALA A 263 1.78 -2.21 9.00
C ALA A 263 0.84 -2.99 9.93
N GLU A 264 0.71 -2.60 11.21
CA GLU A 264 -0.23 -3.21 12.17
C GLU A 264 -1.58 -2.48 12.15
N VAL A 265 -2.68 -3.22 12.10
CA VAL A 265 -4.04 -2.62 12.06
C VAL A 265 -4.42 -2.09 13.44
N GLU A 266 -4.48 -0.77 13.58
CA GLU A 266 -4.74 -0.07 14.84
C GLU A 266 -6.23 -0.08 15.21
N PHE A 267 -7.11 0.04 14.22
CA PHE A 267 -8.55 0.04 14.40
C PHE A 267 -9.26 -0.68 13.27
N ASP A 268 -10.41 -1.28 13.57
CA ASP A 268 -11.29 -1.90 12.59
C ASP A 268 -12.71 -1.38 12.83
N TYR A 269 -13.29 -0.75 11.82
CA TYR A 269 -14.66 -0.24 11.83
C TYR A 269 -15.70 -1.33 11.56
N SER A 270 -15.28 -2.51 11.08
CA SER A 270 -16.16 -3.63 10.73
C SER A 270 -16.87 -4.22 11.95
N VAL A 271 -18.11 -4.69 11.75
CA VAL A 271 -18.82 -5.53 12.72
C VAL A 271 -18.68 -6.99 12.29
N PRO A 272 -18.01 -7.87 13.07
CA PRO A 272 -17.72 -9.24 12.67
C PRO A 272 -18.97 -10.06 12.32
N GLY A 273 -19.08 -10.48 11.06
CA GLY A 273 -20.22 -11.22 10.50
C GLY A 273 -21.17 -10.38 9.63
N ASP A 274 -20.99 -9.05 9.62
CA ASP A 274 -21.80 -8.09 8.84
C ASP A 274 -21.00 -7.47 7.67
N GLU A 275 -19.86 -8.05 7.29
CA GLU A 275 -18.92 -7.49 6.31
C GLU A 275 -19.56 -7.21 4.94
N CYS A 276 -19.13 -6.11 4.32
CA CYS A 276 -19.64 -5.62 3.05
C CYS A 276 -19.00 -6.38 1.88
N LEU A 277 -19.59 -7.50 1.44
CA LEU A 277 -19.09 -8.29 0.31
C LEU A 277 -20.05 -8.23 -0.88
N HIS A 278 -19.55 -7.85 -2.05
CA HIS A 278 -20.28 -7.94 -3.31
C HIS A 278 -20.16 -9.34 -3.94
N GLY A 279 -21.14 -9.71 -4.76
CA GLY A 279 -21.14 -10.94 -5.56
C GLY A 279 -22.30 -11.91 -5.30
N GLY A 280 -22.34 -12.99 -6.09
CA GLY A 280 -23.42 -13.98 -6.07
C GLY A 280 -23.59 -14.66 -4.71
N GLY A 281 -24.70 -14.38 -4.03
CA GLY A 281 -25.01 -14.94 -2.71
C GLY A 281 -24.33 -14.24 -1.52
N LYS A 282 -23.57 -13.16 -1.74
CA LYS A 282 -22.87 -12.38 -0.71
C LYS A 282 -23.80 -11.38 0.00
N THR A 283 -23.29 -10.46 0.81
CA THR A 283 -24.08 -9.58 1.68
C THR A 283 -24.63 -8.33 0.97
N LEU A 284 -23.86 -7.71 0.06
CA LEU A 284 -24.29 -6.54 -0.72
C LEU A 284 -25.26 -6.95 -1.85
N ARG A 285 -26.52 -7.16 -1.47
CA ARG A 285 -27.66 -7.42 -2.36
C ARG A 285 -28.90 -6.68 -1.86
N ASP A 286 -29.90 -6.53 -2.73
CA ASP A 286 -31.21 -5.94 -2.40
C ASP A 286 -31.82 -6.57 -1.14
N SER A 287 -32.44 -5.73 -0.30
CA SER A 287 -33.05 -6.11 0.98
C SER A 287 -32.08 -6.79 1.98
N MET A 288 -30.78 -6.75 1.68
CA MET A 288 -29.68 -7.21 2.53
C MET A 288 -28.75 -6.01 2.78
N GLY A 289 -27.46 -6.09 2.47
CA GLY A 289 -26.53 -4.98 2.61
C GLY A 289 -26.77 -3.78 1.66
N LEU A 290 -27.65 -3.92 0.66
CA LEU A 290 -28.18 -2.78 -0.11
C LEU A 290 -29.60 -2.46 0.37
N MET A 291 -29.81 -1.21 0.81
CA MET A 291 -31.08 -0.72 1.33
C MET A 291 -32.09 -0.50 0.20
N PRO A 292 -33.23 -1.21 0.17
CA PRO A 292 -34.20 -1.10 -0.90
C PRO A 292 -34.97 0.23 -0.82
N GLY A 293 -35.10 0.91 -1.95
CA GLY A 293 -35.79 2.22 -2.01
C GLY A 293 -34.98 3.38 -1.44
N HIS A 294 -33.65 3.26 -1.37
CA HIS A 294 -32.71 4.34 -1.07
C HIS A 294 -31.82 4.59 -2.30
N ASP A 295 -31.88 5.81 -2.85
CA ASP A 295 -31.25 6.19 -4.11
C ASP A 295 -30.26 7.37 -3.94
N SER A 296 -29.55 7.76 -5.00
CA SER A 296 -28.55 8.86 -4.96
C SER A 296 -29.10 10.18 -4.41
N ALA A 297 -30.42 10.42 -4.51
CA ALA A 297 -31.10 11.61 -3.99
C ALA A 297 -31.41 11.53 -2.48
N ASP A 298 -31.48 10.33 -1.90
CA ASP A 298 -31.75 10.11 -0.48
C ASP A 298 -30.47 10.09 0.38
N GLY A 299 -29.31 10.01 -0.28
CA GLY A 299 -28.00 9.93 0.37
C GLY A 299 -27.20 8.65 0.06
N ALA A 300 -27.72 7.75 -0.79
CA ALA A 300 -26.98 6.54 -1.16
C ALA A 300 -25.61 6.89 -1.77
N LEU A 301 -24.58 6.15 -1.37
CA LEU A 301 -23.23 6.26 -1.95
C LEU A 301 -23.26 6.05 -3.46
N ASP A 302 -22.44 6.80 -4.20
CA ASP A 302 -22.25 6.56 -5.65
C ASP A 302 -21.21 5.45 -5.87
N MET A 303 -20.19 5.39 -5.00
CA MET A 303 -19.19 4.32 -4.97
C MET A 303 -18.80 3.93 -3.54
N LEU A 304 -18.56 2.64 -3.34
CA LEU A 304 -18.06 2.02 -2.13
C LEU A 304 -16.74 1.30 -2.44
N ILE A 305 -15.71 1.49 -1.60
CA ILE A 305 -14.53 0.61 -1.55
C ILE A 305 -14.65 -0.20 -0.26
N CYS A 306 -14.87 -1.51 -0.33
CA CYS A 306 -15.24 -2.32 0.83
C CYS A 306 -14.07 -3.13 1.42
N ASN A 307 -14.08 -3.28 2.74
CA ASN A 307 -13.09 -4.04 3.52
C ASN A 307 -11.61 -3.67 3.26
N ALA A 308 -11.34 -2.40 2.95
CA ALA A 308 -10.00 -1.90 2.66
C ALA A 308 -9.12 -1.87 3.94
N LEU A 309 -7.85 -2.29 3.81
CA LEU A 309 -6.81 -1.83 4.74
C LEU A 309 -6.32 -0.47 4.28
N ILE A 310 -6.50 0.55 5.11
CA ILE A 310 -6.18 1.94 4.81
C ILE A 310 -4.88 2.30 5.53
N ILE A 311 -3.94 2.91 4.82
CA ILE A 311 -2.73 3.51 5.39
C ILE A 311 -2.73 4.99 5.03
N ASP A 312 -2.86 5.85 6.04
CA ASP A 312 -2.95 7.30 5.91
C ASP A 312 -2.32 8.00 7.14
N PRO A 313 -1.50 9.06 6.97
CA PRO A 313 -0.76 9.69 8.07
C PRO A 313 -1.60 10.56 9.02
N VAL A 314 -2.90 10.72 8.77
CA VAL A 314 -3.82 11.52 9.60
C VAL A 314 -4.80 10.65 10.38
N ILE A 315 -5.26 9.53 9.80
CA ILE A 315 -6.18 8.59 10.46
C ILE A 315 -5.53 7.28 10.93
N GLY A 316 -4.25 7.06 10.62
CA GLY A 316 -3.49 5.87 11.01
C GLY A 316 -3.70 4.68 10.08
N ILE A 317 -3.41 3.49 10.61
CA ILE A 317 -3.51 2.21 9.87
C ILE A 317 -4.79 1.50 10.30
N VAL A 318 -5.85 1.68 9.51
CA VAL A 318 -7.23 1.29 9.89
C VAL A 318 -7.89 0.39 8.84
N LYS A 319 -8.83 -0.43 9.29
CA LYS A 319 -9.65 -1.31 8.45
C LYS A 319 -11.10 -0.83 8.41
N GLY A 320 -11.68 -0.69 7.22
CA GLY A 320 -13.10 -0.40 7.06
C GLY A 320 -13.53 -0.26 5.60
N ASP A 321 -14.73 0.30 5.42
CA ASP A 321 -15.28 0.69 4.13
C ASP A 321 -15.07 2.20 3.88
N ILE A 322 -14.76 2.59 2.64
CA ILE A 322 -14.66 3.99 2.20
C ILE A 322 -15.88 4.31 1.33
N GLY A 323 -16.66 5.32 1.73
CA GLY A 323 -17.80 5.79 0.95
C GLY A 323 -17.47 7.04 0.14
N ILE A 324 -17.82 7.01 -1.15
CA ILE A 324 -17.64 8.11 -2.10
C ILE A 324 -19.01 8.61 -2.59
N LYS A 325 -19.18 9.94 -2.56
CA LYS A 325 -20.36 10.67 -3.03
C LYS A 325 -19.93 11.95 -3.74
N ASP A 326 -20.53 12.26 -4.89
CA ASP A 326 -20.24 13.48 -5.67
C ASP A 326 -18.72 13.71 -5.91
N GLY A 327 -17.98 12.62 -6.13
CA GLY A 327 -16.52 12.63 -6.35
C GLY A 327 -15.66 12.84 -5.09
N LYS A 328 -16.24 12.76 -3.88
CA LYS A 328 -15.54 12.99 -2.60
C LYS A 328 -15.71 11.81 -1.65
N ILE A 329 -14.69 11.53 -0.84
CA ILE A 329 -14.84 10.65 0.33
C ILE A 329 -15.75 11.37 1.33
N VAL A 330 -16.87 10.74 1.70
CA VAL A 330 -17.82 11.29 2.69
C VAL A 330 -17.66 10.72 4.09
N ALA A 331 -17.17 9.49 4.19
CA ALA A 331 -16.81 8.85 5.45
C ALA A 331 -15.93 7.62 5.22
N ILE A 332 -15.25 7.20 6.30
CA ILE A 332 -14.59 5.90 6.45
C ILE A 332 -15.23 5.27 7.69
N GLY A 333 -15.61 3.99 7.62
CA GLY A 333 -16.41 3.36 8.66
C GLY A 333 -16.97 2.00 8.25
N LYS A 334 -18.12 1.61 8.82
CA LYS A 334 -18.91 0.47 8.35
C LYS A 334 -20.00 0.96 7.39
N ALA A 335 -20.06 0.37 6.21
CA ALA A 335 -21.11 0.61 5.23
C ALA A 335 -22.22 -0.46 5.28
N GLY A 336 -23.24 -0.32 4.43
CA GLY A 336 -24.27 -1.32 4.18
C GLY A 336 -25.68 -0.79 4.41
N ASN A 337 -26.54 -1.61 5.03
CA ASN A 337 -27.95 -1.28 5.26
C ASN A 337 -28.27 -1.17 6.77
N PRO A 338 -28.55 0.03 7.30
CA PRO A 338 -28.82 0.24 8.73
C PRO A 338 -30.16 -0.34 9.21
N GLN A 339 -30.96 -0.94 8.33
CA GLN A 339 -32.18 -1.66 8.71
C GLN A 339 -31.92 -3.06 9.26
N ILE A 340 -30.78 -3.68 8.91
CA ILE A 340 -30.50 -5.10 9.21
C ILE A 340 -29.04 -5.39 9.62
N MET A 341 -28.11 -4.45 9.42
CA MET A 341 -26.70 -4.57 9.80
C MET A 341 -26.37 -3.62 10.95
N ASP A 342 -25.59 -4.08 11.91
CA ASP A 342 -25.13 -3.24 13.02
C ASP A 342 -23.97 -2.31 12.60
N GLY A 343 -23.81 -1.21 13.34
CA GLY A 343 -22.68 -0.27 13.20
C GLY A 343 -22.63 0.61 11.94
N VAL A 344 -23.56 0.45 10.99
CA VAL A 344 -23.56 1.19 9.71
C VAL A 344 -23.55 2.71 9.94
N HIS A 345 -22.53 3.39 9.38
CA HIS A 345 -22.35 4.82 9.52
C HIS A 345 -23.43 5.61 8.73
N PRO A 346 -24.01 6.71 9.26
CA PRO A 346 -25.12 7.41 8.60
C PRO A 346 -24.84 7.96 7.19
N GLN A 347 -23.58 8.10 6.80
CA GLN A 347 -23.16 8.54 5.45
C GLN A 347 -22.61 7.39 4.58
N LEU A 348 -22.67 6.14 5.04
CA LEU A 348 -22.19 4.94 4.32
C LEU A 348 -23.33 3.98 3.95
N ILE A 349 -24.54 4.51 3.74
CA ILE A 349 -25.70 3.72 3.34
C ILE A 349 -25.55 3.31 1.88
N CYS A 350 -25.55 2.00 1.64
CA CYS A 350 -25.48 1.44 0.30
C CYS A 350 -26.89 1.28 -0.27
N GLY A 351 -27.14 1.85 -1.45
CA GLY A 351 -28.44 1.83 -2.12
C GLY A 351 -28.36 1.24 -3.53
N VAL A 352 -29.39 1.47 -4.34
CA VAL A 352 -29.44 0.97 -5.73
C VAL A 352 -28.40 1.63 -6.65
N ALA A 353 -27.97 2.86 -6.32
CA ALA A 353 -26.97 3.61 -7.05
C ALA A 353 -25.51 3.23 -6.73
N THR A 354 -25.27 2.46 -5.66
CA THR A 354 -23.93 2.25 -5.12
C THR A 354 -23.12 1.24 -5.94
N THR A 355 -22.12 1.75 -6.67
CA THR A 355 -21.10 0.93 -7.33
C THR A 355 -20.10 0.39 -6.29
N VAL A 356 -19.64 -0.85 -6.41
CA VAL A 356 -18.75 -1.47 -5.41
C VAL A 356 -17.38 -1.81 -6.02
N ARG A 357 -16.32 -1.52 -5.27
CA ARG A 357 -14.96 -2.01 -5.50
C ARG A 357 -14.52 -2.87 -4.30
N ASP A 358 -14.55 -4.17 -4.52
CA ASP A 358 -13.97 -5.20 -3.65
C ASP A 358 -12.49 -4.84 -3.34
N ALA A 359 -12.11 -4.70 -2.06
CA ALA A 359 -10.74 -4.37 -1.64
C ALA A 359 -10.22 -5.26 -0.48
N GLU A 360 -10.85 -6.42 -0.30
CA GLU A 360 -10.47 -7.45 0.67
C GLU A 360 -9.03 -7.92 0.41
N GLY A 361 -8.13 -7.67 1.37
CA GLY A 361 -6.71 -8.03 1.23
C GLY A 361 -5.90 -7.09 0.33
N LEU A 362 -6.47 -5.95 -0.09
CA LEU A 362 -5.74 -4.85 -0.72
C LEU A 362 -5.43 -3.75 0.31
N ILE A 363 -4.39 -2.98 0.03
CA ILE A 363 -4.08 -1.73 0.73
C ILE A 363 -4.62 -0.55 -0.10
N VAL A 364 -5.17 0.45 0.57
CA VAL A 364 -5.59 1.74 0.00
C VAL A 364 -4.83 2.86 0.71
N THR A 365 -4.30 3.80 -0.07
CA THR A 365 -3.64 5.02 0.42
C THR A 365 -4.28 6.24 -0.25
N PRO A 366 -4.01 7.46 0.25
CA PRO A 366 -4.11 8.66 -0.59
C PRO A 366 -3.31 8.50 -1.89
N GLY A 367 -3.75 9.17 -2.95
CA GLY A 367 -2.94 9.33 -4.16
C GLY A 367 -1.77 10.28 -3.89
N GLY A 368 -0.58 9.93 -4.38
CA GLY A 368 0.64 10.66 -4.05
C GLY A 368 0.67 12.08 -4.62
N ILE A 369 1.33 12.98 -3.88
CA ILE A 369 1.54 14.38 -4.26
C ILE A 369 3.04 14.57 -4.48
N ASP A 370 3.45 14.85 -5.71
CA ASP A 370 4.81 15.28 -6.00
C ASP A 370 4.83 16.81 -6.07
N VAL A 371 5.77 17.40 -5.32
CA VAL A 371 5.89 18.86 -5.15
C VAL A 371 7.19 19.43 -5.70
N HIS A 372 7.98 18.63 -6.44
CA HIS A 372 9.14 19.11 -7.20
C HIS A 372 9.12 18.58 -8.64
N VAL A 373 8.14 19.04 -9.44
CA VAL A 373 7.93 18.56 -10.81
C VAL A 373 8.47 19.55 -11.86
N HIS A 374 9.51 19.14 -12.59
CA HIS A 374 9.93 19.79 -13.83
C HIS A 374 9.03 19.29 -14.97
N PHE A 375 8.15 20.14 -15.53
CA PHE A 375 7.19 19.73 -16.58
C PHE A 375 7.82 19.66 -18.00
N ASP A 376 8.98 19.01 -18.12
CA ASP A 376 9.78 18.98 -19.35
C ASP A 376 9.26 17.99 -20.41
N SER A 377 8.37 17.07 -20.02
CA SER A 377 7.79 16.08 -20.92
C SER A 377 6.34 15.74 -20.53
N ALA A 378 5.44 15.68 -21.51
CA ALA A 378 4.03 15.35 -21.26
C ALA A 378 3.84 13.91 -20.72
N GLN A 379 4.73 12.98 -21.14
CA GLN A 379 4.76 11.59 -20.71
C GLN A 379 5.00 11.43 -19.19
N LEU A 380 5.50 12.46 -18.50
CA LEU A 380 5.58 12.47 -17.04
C LEU A 380 4.22 12.26 -16.38
N CYS A 381 3.12 12.69 -17.00
CA CYS A 381 1.77 12.48 -16.49
C CYS A 381 1.37 10.99 -16.50
N GLU A 382 1.76 10.24 -17.53
CA GLU A 382 1.53 8.79 -17.62
C GLU A 382 2.39 8.04 -16.58
N HIS A 383 3.66 8.44 -16.44
CA HIS A 383 4.57 7.86 -15.45
C HIS A 383 4.15 8.16 -14.00
N ALA A 384 3.62 9.36 -13.73
CA ALA A 384 3.07 9.76 -12.44
C ALA A 384 1.86 8.90 -12.05
N LEU A 385 0.85 8.82 -12.93
CA LEU A 385 -0.36 8.01 -12.69
C LEU A 385 -0.02 6.51 -12.52
N ALA A 386 0.89 5.98 -13.34
CA ALA A 386 1.35 4.60 -13.23
C ALA A 386 2.11 4.29 -11.93
N ALA A 387 2.71 5.30 -11.30
CA ALA A 387 3.38 5.21 -10.00
C ALA A 387 2.47 5.55 -8.79
N GLY A 388 1.18 5.88 -9.03
CA GLY A 388 0.22 6.21 -7.96
C GLY A 388 0.19 7.69 -7.55
N LEU A 389 0.85 8.58 -8.29
CA LEU A 389 0.76 10.03 -8.08
C LEU A 389 -0.52 10.59 -8.75
N THR A 390 -1.26 11.43 -8.02
CA THR A 390 -2.50 12.07 -8.49
C THR A 390 -2.45 13.60 -8.47
N THR A 391 -1.39 14.18 -7.92
CA THR A 391 -1.19 15.64 -7.86
C THR A 391 0.27 15.97 -8.16
N LEU A 392 0.49 16.95 -9.05
CA LEU A 392 1.81 17.38 -9.52
C LEU A 392 1.96 18.90 -9.34
N ILE A 393 2.94 19.32 -8.55
CA ILE A 393 3.25 20.74 -8.29
C ILE A 393 4.70 21.04 -8.68
N GLY A 394 4.90 22.12 -9.43
CA GLY A 394 6.19 22.50 -10.02
C GLY A 394 6.04 23.43 -11.21
N GLY A 395 7.00 23.49 -12.13
CA GLY A 395 6.92 24.37 -13.30
C GLY A 395 7.82 23.93 -14.44
N SER A 396 7.41 24.20 -15.69
CA SER A 396 8.24 24.23 -16.91
C SER A 396 7.32 24.60 -18.10
N LEU A 397 7.83 24.56 -19.34
CA LEU A 397 7.07 24.81 -20.57
C LEU A 397 7.34 23.72 -21.64
N GLY A 398 7.60 22.49 -21.20
CA GLY A 398 8.30 21.48 -22.02
C GLY A 398 9.82 21.68 -21.96
N PRO A 399 10.61 20.96 -22.78
CA PRO A 399 12.04 20.81 -22.57
C PRO A 399 12.81 22.10 -22.88
N ILE A 400 13.17 22.84 -21.83
CA ILE A 400 13.91 24.11 -21.87
C ILE A 400 15.16 24.02 -20.98
N THR A 401 16.07 24.99 -21.07
CA THR A 401 17.38 24.95 -20.40
C THR A 401 17.32 24.86 -18.88
N VAL A 402 16.31 25.48 -18.23
CA VAL A 402 16.09 25.43 -16.79
C VAL A 402 14.59 25.28 -16.54
N GLY A 403 14.09 24.05 -16.67
CA GLY A 403 12.67 23.69 -16.71
C GLY A 403 11.99 23.58 -15.36
N ILE A 404 12.00 24.65 -14.55
CA ILE A 404 11.50 24.61 -13.15
C ILE A 404 10.58 25.78 -12.75
N ASP A 405 10.20 26.62 -13.71
CA ASP A 405 9.20 27.67 -13.48
C ASP A 405 8.41 27.97 -14.76
N CYS A 406 7.16 28.37 -14.59
CA CYS A 406 6.26 28.79 -15.67
C CYS A 406 6.30 30.32 -15.85
N GLY A 407 7.47 30.96 -15.72
CA GLY A 407 7.63 32.41 -15.56
C GLY A 407 6.83 33.26 -16.56
N GLY A 408 5.92 34.09 -16.02
CA GLY A 408 5.09 35.03 -16.80
C GLY A 408 3.65 34.57 -17.09
N GLU A 409 2.73 35.54 -17.08
CA GLU A 409 1.26 35.35 -17.16
C GLU A 409 0.78 34.44 -18.32
N TRP A 410 1.31 34.65 -19.53
CA TRP A 410 0.99 33.83 -20.71
C TRP A 410 1.45 32.37 -20.58
N ASN A 411 2.59 32.15 -19.93
CA ASN A 411 3.23 30.84 -19.82
C ASN A 411 2.49 29.96 -18.82
N VAL A 412 2.15 30.50 -17.64
CA VAL A 412 1.22 29.85 -16.68
C VAL A 412 -0.11 29.52 -17.35
N GLY A 413 -0.72 30.49 -18.06
CA GLY A 413 -1.99 30.29 -18.76
C GLY A 413 -1.94 29.21 -19.86
N LYS A 414 -0.76 28.91 -20.41
CA LYS A 414 -0.58 27.80 -21.36
C LYS A 414 -0.45 26.45 -20.68
N MET A 415 0.21 26.38 -19.53
CA MET A 415 0.30 25.13 -18.74
C MET A 415 -1.06 24.75 -18.13
N LEU A 416 -1.84 25.73 -17.67
CA LEU A 416 -3.24 25.51 -17.25
C LEU A 416 -4.10 24.93 -18.39
N GLN A 417 -3.93 25.40 -19.63
CA GLN A 417 -4.63 24.85 -20.80
C GLN A 417 -4.13 23.45 -21.21
N ALA A 418 -2.86 23.11 -20.92
CA ALA A 418 -2.32 21.78 -21.16
C ALA A 418 -2.78 20.75 -20.10
N ALA A 419 -3.01 21.20 -18.86
CA ALA A 419 -3.51 20.37 -17.75
C ALA A 419 -4.89 19.75 -18.02
N GLU A 420 -5.76 20.42 -18.81
CA GLU A 420 -7.11 19.93 -19.18
C GLU A 420 -7.10 18.55 -19.87
N ALA A 421 -5.95 18.09 -20.37
CA ALA A 421 -5.81 16.77 -21.01
C ALA A 421 -5.69 15.58 -20.03
N TRP A 422 -5.49 15.82 -18.72
CA TRP A 422 -5.08 14.77 -17.77
C TRP A 422 -5.98 14.69 -16.52
N PRO A 423 -6.28 13.48 -16.00
CA PRO A 423 -7.02 13.28 -14.75
C PRO A 423 -6.09 13.42 -13.53
N ILE A 424 -5.40 14.56 -13.42
CA ILE A 424 -4.36 14.86 -12.42
C ILE A 424 -4.62 16.28 -11.88
N ASN A 425 -4.38 16.51 -10.59
CA ASN A 425 -4.40 17.87 -10.02
C ASN A 425 -3.05 18.57 -10.31
N PHE A 426 -3.06 19.79 -10.86
CA PHE A 426 -1.84 20.53 -11.18
C PHE A 426 -1.71 21.82 -10.35
N GLY A 427 -0.49 22.10 -9.89
CA GLY A 427 -0.12 23.39 -9.30
C GLY A 427 1.12 23.97 -9.99
N PHE A 428 0.94 24.99 -10.84
CA PHE A 428 2.06 25.59 -11.56
C PHE A 428 2.74 26.69 -10.74
N LEU A 429 4.07 26.64 -10.64
CA LEU A 429 4.90 27.65 -9.99
C LEU A 429 5.36 28.71 -11.00
N GLY A 430 5.24 29.98 -10.63
CA GLY A 430 5.86 31.09 -11.35
C GLY A 430 7.31 31.32 -10.91
N ARG A 431 7.95 32.35 -11.47
CA ARG A 431 9.34 32.72 -11.16
C ARG A 431 9.42 33.74 -10.02
N GLY A 432 9.98 33.34 -8.89
CA GLY A 432 10.25 34.21 -7.73
C GLY A 432 11.44 35.15 -7.90
N ASN A 433 12.29 34.92 -8.91
CA ASN A 433 13.53 35.66 -9.14
C ASN A 433 13.32 37.12 -9.60
N SER A 434 12.99 38.02 -8.67
CA SER A 434 13.09 39.48 -8.88
C SER A 434 13.30 40.24 -7.56
N SER A 435 14.14 41.28 -7.59
CA SER A 435 14.25 42.30 -6.54
C SER A 435 13.27 43.47 -6.73
N LYS A 436 12.22 43.24 -7.53
CA LYS A 436 11.12 44.17 -7.83
C LYS A 436 9.76 43.45 -7.75
N PRO A 437 8.89 43.77 -6.77
CA PRO A 437 7.63 43.05 -6.58
C PRO A 437 6.71 43.17 -7.79
N GLU A 438 6.75 44.30 -8.52
CA GLU A 438 5.95 44.52 -9.73
C GLU A 438 6.22 43.50 -10.85
N SER A 439 7.38 42.85 -10.85
CA SER A 439 7.70 41.74 -11.77
C SER A 439 6.92 40.46 -11.46
N LEU A 440 6.63 40.21 -10.17
CA LEU A 440 6.06 38.96 -9.69
C LEU A 440 4.52 38.91 -9.87
N LEU A 441 3.86 40.07 -9.87
CA LEU A 441 2.39 40.17 -9.91
C LEU A 441 1.75 39.73 -11.24
N GLY A 442 2.52 39.53 -12.32
CA GLY A 442 1.98 39.09 -13.62
C GLY A 442 1.52 37.63 -13.60
N GLN A 443 2.43 36.72 -13.26
CA GLN A 443 2.18 35.27 -13.24
C GLN A 443 1.16 34.85 -12.17
N LEU A 444 1.10 35.55 -11.03
CA LEU A 444 0.06 35.36 -10.01
C LEU A 444 -1.35 35.60 -10.58
N ARG A 445 -1.54 36.66 -11.38
CA ARG A 445 -2.80 36.89 -12.13
C ARG A 445 -3.02 35.88 -13.27
N GLY A 446 -1.96 35.27 -13.77
CA GLY A 446 -2.01 34.13 -14.69
C GLY A 446 -2.41 32.80 -14.04
N GLY A 447 -2.54 32.74 -12.70
CA GLY A 447 -3.02 31.57 -11.96
C GLY A 447 -1.95 30.60 -11.46
N CYS A 448 -0.73 31.07 -11.16
CA CYS A 448 0.27 30.21 -10.53
C CYS A 448 -0.01 30.03 -9.02
N LEU A 449 0.21 28.82 -8.51
CA LEU A 449 -0.06 28.42 -7.12
C LEU A 449 0.99 28.95 -6.13
N GLY A 450 2.19 29.25 -6.61
CA GLY A 450 3.34 29.69 -5.82
C GLY A 450 4.48 30.15 -6.72
N LEU A 451 5.66 30.42 -6.15
CA LEU A 451 6.83 30.91 -6.90
C LEU A 451 8.11 30.13 -6.55
N LYS A 452 8.82 29.59 -7.55
CA LYS A 452 10.17 29.03 -7.40
C LYS A 452 11.22 30.14 -7.52
N ILE A 453 12.16 30.18 -6.58
CA ILE A 453 13.44 30.89 -6.68
C ILE A 453 14.52 29.85 -7.03
N HIS A 454 15.32 30.12 -8.06
CA HIS A 454 16.46 29.29 -8.49
C HIS A 454 17.79 30.05 -8.51
N GLU A 455 18.92 29.36 -8.35
CA GLU A 455 20.26 29.98 -8.40
C GLU A 455 20.63 30.46 -9.81
N ASP A 456 20.32 29.69 -10.85
CA ASP A 456 20.45 30.03 -12.29
C ASP A 456 19.79 31.35 -12.70
N TRP A 457 18.77 31.76 -11.94
CA TRP A 457 18.02 33.00 -12.13
C TRP A 457 18.32 34.04 -11.02
N GLY A 458 19.26 33.74 -10.12
CA GLY A 458 19.72 34.58 -9.02
C GLY A 458 18.92 34.40 -7.73
N ALA A 459 19.45 33.61 -6.79
CA ALA A 459 18.84 33.32 -5.48
C ALA A 459 19.26 34.28 -4.35
N MET A 460 19.68 35.51 -4.69
CA MET A 460 20.29 36.45 -3.74
C MET A 460 19.34 36.93 -2.62
N PRO A 461 19.86 37.35 -1.45
CA PRO A 461 19.06 37.89 -0.33
C PRO A 461 17.98 38.91 -0.70
N ALA A 462 18.28 39.85 -1.61
CA ALA A 462 17.32 40.87 -2.05
C ALA A 462 16.18 40.32 -2.95
N VAL A 463 16.39 39.18 -3.60
CA VAL A 463 15.35 38.44 -4.34
C VAL A 463 14.46 37.69 -3.35
N ILE A 464 15.07 36.94 -2.43
CA ILE A 464 14.36 36.16 -1.39
C ILE A 464 13.43 37.06 -0.58
N ASP A 465 13.96 38.16 -0.03
CA ASP A 465 13.17 39.10 0.79
C ASP A 465 12.02 39.78 0.00
N THR A 466 12.24 40.08 -1.28
CA THR A 466 11.21 40.66 -2.16
C THR A 466 10.12 39.64 -2.47
N CYS A 467 10.49 38.41 -2.84
CA CYS A 467 9.55 37.36 -3.17
C CYS A 467 8.70 36.98 -1.95
N LEU A 468 9.30 36.83 -0.77
CA LEU A 468 8.59 36.53 0.47
C LEU A 468 7.65 37.67 0.90
N LYS A 469 8.01 38.94 0.70
CA LYS A 469 7.07 40.06 0.93
C LYS A 469 5.83 40.01 0.05
N VAL A 470 5.95 39.51 -1.18
CA VAL A 470 4.81 39.30 -2.08
C VAL A 470 4.04 38.03 -1.70
N ALA A 471 4.71 37.00 -1.18
CA ALA A 471 4.05 35.83 -0.59
C ALA A 471 3.18 36.21 0.62
N ASP A 472 3.72 37.03 1.54
CA ASP A 472 3.02 37.57 2.71
C ASP A 472 1.78 38.44 2.33
N GLU A 473 1.80 39.10 1.16
CA GLU A 473 0.70 39.98 0.68
C GLU A 473 -0.40 39.20 -0.08
N TYR A 474 -0.06 38.11 -0.78
CA TYR A 474 -0.97 37.39 -1.69
C TYR A 474 -1.28 35.93 -1.28
N ASP A 475 -0.77 35.46 -0.13
CA ASP A 475 -1.03 34.13 0.46
C ASP A 475 -0.70 32.95 -0.47
N PHE A 476 0.59 32.81 -0.82
CA PHE A 476 1.12 31.69 -1.61
C PHE A 476 2.45 31.17 -1.08
N GLN A 477 2.81 29.92 -1.38
CA GLN A 477 4.07 29.32 -0.95
C GLN A 477 5.23 29.69 -1.90
N VAL A 478 6.42 29.91 -1.33
CA VAL A 478 7.68 30.11 -2.07
C VAL A 478 8.54 28.86 -1.94
N GLN A 479 9.00 28.34 -3.08
CA GLN A 479 9.96 27.24 -3.18
C GLN A 479 11.35 27.82 -3.44
N LEU A 480 12.37 27.38 -2.71
CA LEU A 480 13.72 27.94 -2.79
C LEU A 480 14.78 26.86 -3.03
N HIS A 481 15.51 27.05 -4.13
CA HIS A 481 16.83 26.50 -4.41
C HIS A 481 17.85 27.62 -4.17
N THR A 482 18.77 27.42 -3.21
CA THR A 482 19.67 28.49 -2.72
C THR A 482 20.95 28.65 -3.54
N ASP A 483 21.71 29.71 -3.26
CA ASP A 483 22.98 30.05 -3.89
C ASP A 483 24.08 29.02 -3.50
N THR A 484 24.28 27.98 -4.31
CA THR A 484 25.30 26.93 -4.08
C THR A 484 26.71 27.52 -4.07
N LEU A 485 26.93 28.55 -4.89
CA LEU A 485 28.22 29.23 -5.06
C LEU A 485 28.61 30.09 -3.84
N ASN A 486 27.63 30.43 -2.99
CA ASN A 486 27.75 31.46 -1.95
C ASN A 486 28.16 32.83 -2.53
N GLU A 487 27.73 33.17 -3.76
CA GLU A 487 28.12 34.41 -4.46
C GLU A 487 27.68 35.66 -3.68
N SER A 488 26.46 35.64 -3.13
CA SER A 488 25.85 36.78 -2.44
C SER A 488 25.84 36.70 -0.91
N GLY A 489 26.48 35.68 -0.34
CA GLY A 489 26.53 35.41 1.10
C GLY A 489 26.54 33.92 1.41
N PHE A 490 26.76 33.57 2.67
CA PHE A 490 26.63 32.19 3.15
C PHE A 490 25.17 31.89 3.55
N LEU A 491 24.91 30.66 4.01
CA LEU A 491 23.59 30.23 4.43
C LEU A 491 22.97 31.14 5.50
N GLU A 492 23.77 31.73 6.40
CA GLU A 492 23.28 32.69 7.39
C GLU A 492 22.71 33.97 6.76
N ASP A 493 23.26 34.45 5.64
CA ASP A 493 22.76 35.63 4.94
C ASP A 493 21.42 35.33 4.24
N THR A 494 21.29 34.13 3.66
CA THR A 494 20.03 33.61 3.12
C THR A 494 18.98 33.40 4.21
N LEU A 495 19.35 32.84 5.37
CA LEU A 495 18.46 32.70 6.53
C LEU A 495 18.04 34.06 7.10
N ALA A 496 18.93 35.05 7.12
CA ALA A 496 18.59 36.43 7.49
C ALA A 496 17.66 37.10 6.48
N ALA A 497 17.76 36.75 5.19
CA ALA A 497 16.85 37.21 4.15
C ALA A 497 15.46 36.55 4.25
N ILE A 498 15.38 35.29 4.65
CA ILE A 498 14.11 34.61 4.96
C ILE A 498 13.48 35.23 6.21
N GLY A 499 14.25 35.36 7.30
CA GLY A 499 13.75 35.75 8.61
C GLY A 499 12.85 34.66 9.21
N ASP A 500 11.79 35.05 9.91
CA ASP A 500 10.82 34.12 10.52
C ASP A 500 9.72 33.64 9.54
N ARG A 501 9.80 34.01 8.26
CA ARG A 501 8.75 33.74 7.25
C ARG A 501 8.78 32.29 6.76
N THR A 502 7.59 31.74 6.45
CA THR A 502 7.46 30.40 5.89
C THR A 502 8.11 30.29 4.52
N ILE A 503 8.87 29.22 4.28
CA ILE A 503 9.47 28.93 2.98
C ILE A 503 9.66 27.43 2.77
N HIS A 504 9.45 26.94 1.54
CA HIS A 504 9.69 25.55 1.17
C HIS A 504 11.11 25.40 0.61
N MET A 505 11.96 24.67 1.33
CA MET A 505 13.33 24.41 0.91
C MET A 505 13.38 23.11 0.11
N TYR A 506 13.82 23.19 -1.15
CA TYR A 506 14.04 22.01 -2.00
C TYR A 506 15.40 21.35 -1.74
N HIS A 507 15.50 20.05 -2.06
CA HIS A 507 16.72 19.22 -1.99
C HIS A 507 17.68 19.65 -0.88
N THR A 508 17.19 19.56 0.36
CA THR A 508 17.90 20.11 1.52
C THR A 508 19.20 19.37 1.85
N GLU A 509 19.44 18.18 1.32
CA GLU A 509 20.76 17.51 1.39
C GLU A 509 21.83 18.26 0.58
N GLY A 510 21.39 19.08 -0.38
CA GLY A 510 22.16 20.02 -1.19
C GLY A 510 22.99 19.41 -2.31
N ALA A 511 22.68 18.19 -2.76
CA ALA A 511 23.19 17.63 -4.00
C ALA A 511 22.34 18.14 -5.18
N GLY A 512 21.01 18.09 -5.05
CA GLY A 512 20.08 18.73 -6.00
C GLY A 512 20.38 20.23 -6.15
N GLY A 513 20.73 20.91 -5.06
CA GLY A 513 21.36 22.24 -5.07
C GLY A 513 21.21 23.03 -3.77
N GLY A 514 22.00 24.10 -3.64
CA GLY A 514 21.99 25.01 -2.50
C GLY A 514 23.30 25.10 -1.73
N HIS A 515 23.42 26.13 -0.88
CA HIS A 515 24.65 26.56 -0.16
C HIS A 515 25.57 25.39 0.19
N ALA A 516 26.71 25.30 -0.51
CA ALA A 516 27.71 24.28 -0.25
C ALA A 516 28.59 24.71 0.94
N PRO A 517 28.78 23.85 1.97
CA PRO A 517 28.36 22.45 2.09
C PRO A 517 27.13 22.20 3.01
N ASP A 518 26.52 23.23 3.59
CA ASP A 518 25.78 23.16 4.86
C ASP A 518 24.29 23.57 4.81
N ILE A 519 23.72 23.74 3.61
CA ILE A 519 22.29 23.95 3.37
C ILE A 519 21.37 23.01 4.16
N ILE A 520 21.80 21.77 4.43
CA ILE A 520 21.08 20.76 5.23
C ILE A 520 20.71 21.23 6.66
N SER A 521 21.38 22.25 7.19
CA SER A 521 21.02 22.85 8.48
C SER A 521 19.68 23.62 8.48
N VAL A 522 19.04 23.84 7.33
CA VAL A 522 17.67 24.38 7.25
C VAL A 522 16.61 23.44 7.82
N ALA A 523 16.88 22.13 7.87
CA ALA A 523 16.05 21.15 8.58
C ALA A 523 15.89 21.47 10.08
N GLY A 524 16.80 22.26 10.66
CA GLY A 524 16.73 22.75 12.04
C GLY A 524 16.01 24.10 12.23
N LYS A 525 15.20 24.56 11.26
CA LYS A 525 14.54 25.88 11.28
C LYS A 525 13.02 25.74 11.20
N SER A 526 12.30 26.22 12.22
CA SER A 526 10.85 26.01 12.36
C SER A 526 9.96 26.68 11.30
N ASN A 527 10.52 27.61 10.51
CA ASN A 527 9.84 28.30 9.41
C ASN A 527 10.26 27.79 8.02
N CYS A 528 11.28 26.92 7.95
CA CYS A 528 11.59 26.18 6.73
C CYS A 528 10.73 24.92 6.69
N ILE A 529 10.18 24.60 5.51
CA ILE A 529 9.57 23.30 5.21
C ILE A 529 10.60 22.53 4.37
N PRO A 530 11.42 21.65 4.99
CA PRO A 530 12.49 20.94 4.31
C PRO A 530 11.95 19.79 3.46
N SER A 531 12.46 19.68 2.24
CA SER A 531 12.16 18.57 1.32
C SER A 531 13.42 18.01 0.67
N SER A 532 13.40 16.72 0.37
CA SER A 532 14.41 16.06 -0.46
C SER A 532 13.95 15.85 -1.89
N THR A 533 14.87 15.37 -2.71
CA THR A 533 14.59 14.84 -4.05
C THR A 533 14.98 13.37 -4.12
N ASN A 534 14.31 12.58 -4.97
CA ASN A 534 14.40 11.12 -4.86
C ASN A 534 15.67 10.39 -5.40
N PRO A 535 16.63 10.98 -6.14
CA PRO A 535 17.75 10.19 -6.66
C PRO A 535 18.79 9.84 -5.57
N THR A 536 18.96 10.70 -4.56
CA THR A 536 19.85 10.47 -3.40
C THR A 536 19.30 9.43 -2.44
N ASN A 537 17.97 9.25 -2.40
CA ASN A 537 17.25 8.50 -1.38
C ASN A 537 17.05 7.02 -1.76
N PRO A 538 17.25 6.06 -0.84
CA PRO A 538 18.21 6.16 0.26
C PRO A 538 19.66 6.13 -0.26
N TYR A 539 20.61 6.56 0.57
CA TYR A 539 22.04 6.50 0.21
C TYR A 539 22.51 5.07 -0.11
N THR A 540 23.02 4.81 -1.33
CA THR A 540 23.52 3.49 -1.77
C THR A 540 24.98 3.53 -2.23
N VAL A 541 25.56 2.35 -2.47
CA VAL A 541 26.94 2.17 -2.96
C VAL A 541 27.25 2.87 -4.29
N ASN A 542 26.24 3.16 -5.12
CA ASN A 542 26.41 3.84 -6.41
C ASN A 542 26.00 5.32 -6.36
N THR A 543 25.34 5.78 -5.29
CA THR A 543 24.67 7.09 -5.27
C THR A 543 25.67 8.24 -5.46
N PHE A 544 26.84 8.18 -4.81
CA PHE A 544 27.88 9.21 -4.96
C PHE A 544 28.40 9.29 -6.41
N ASP A 545 28.83 8.17 -6.98
CA ASP A 545 29.38 8.11 -8.34
C ASP A 545 28.36 8.54 -9.41
N GLU A 546 27.08 8.15 -9.25
CA GLU A 546 25.97 8.59 -10.10
C GLU A 546 25.77 10.11 -10.03
N HIS A 547 25.75 10.69 -8.83
CA HIS A 547 25.44 12.11 -8.67
C HIS A 547 26.59 13.01 -9.12
N LEU A 548 27.85 12.57 -8.97
CA LEU A 548 29.00 13.34 -9.42
C LEU A 548 29.00 13.50 -10.96
N ASP A 549 28.82 12.40 -11.70
CA ASP A 549 28.71 12.45 -13.17
C ASP A 549 27.46 13.22 -13.63
N MET A 550 26.31 12.98 -12.97
CA MET A 550 25.05 13.68 -13.28
C MET A 550 25.16 15.21 -13.10
N ILE A 551 25.77 15.70 -12.02
CA ILE A 551 25.94 17.14 -11.81
C ILE A 551 26.90 17.74 -12.86
N MET A 552 27.97 17.03 -13.21
CA MET A 552 28.90 17.45 -14.26
C MET A 552 28.19 17.61 -15.61
N VAL A 553 27.31 16.67 -15.97
CA VAL A 553 26.51 16.73 -17.21
C VAL A 553 25.45 17.84 -17.15
N CYS A 554 24.62 17.90 -16.11
CA CYS A 554 23.51 18.87 -16.04
C CYS A 554 24.00 20.33 -16.04
N HIS A 555 25.06 20.63 -15.30
CA HIS A 555 25.62 21.99 -15.20
C HIS A 555 26.65 22.30 -16.31
N HIS A 556 26.80 21.41 -17.30
CA HIS A 556 27.71 21.57 -18.45
C HIS A 556 29.18 21.79 -18.07
N LEU A 557 29.59 21.19 -16.94
CA LEU A 557 30.92 21.31 -16.34
C LEU A 557 31.95 20.47 -17.09
N ASN A 558 33.20 20.93 -17.11
CA ASN A 558 34.29 20.25 -17.80
C ASN A 558 35.21 19.50 -16.80
N PRO A 559 35.34 18.16 -16.88
CA PRO A 559 36.24 17.41 -16.01
C PRO A 559 37.73 17.71 -16.21
N ASP A 560 38.13 18.39 -17.29
CA ASP A 560 39.49 18.91 -17.48
C ASP A 560 39.75 20.25 -16.73
N VAL A 561 38.72 20.86 -16.11
CA VAL A 561 38.81 22.14 -15.38
C VAL A 561 38.77 21.88 -13.86
N PRO A 562 39.84 22.19 -13.10
CA PRO A 562 39.89 21.93 -11.66
C PRO A 562 38.80 22.64 -10.85
N GLU A 563 38.43 23.86 -11.24
CA GLU A 563 37.40 24.67 -10.59
C GLU A 563 36.00 24.04 -10.75
N ASP A 564 35.68 23.52 -11.93
CA ASP A 564 34.42 22.83 -12.24
C ASP A 564 34.28 21.53 -11.43
N VAL A 565 35.36 20.73 -11.37
CA VAL A 565 35.41 19.51 -10.55
C VAL A 565 35.29 19.85 -9.06
N ALA A 566 35.98 20.88 -8.57
CA ALA A 566 35.91 21.31 -7.18
C ALA A 566 34.50 21.80 -6.80
N PHE A 567 33.76 22.45 -7.72
CA PHE A 567 32.36 22.79 -7.53
C PHE A 567 31.48 21.53 -7.41
N ALA A 568 31.63 20.57 -8.32
CA ALA A 568 30.88 19.30 -8.26
C ALA A 568 31.17 18.48 -6.97
N GLU A 569 32.44 18.35 -6.58
CA GLU A 569 32.86 17.71 -5.32
C GLU A 569 32.36 18.46 -4.07
N SER A 570 32.21 19.79 -4.14
CA SER A 570 31.62 20.58 -3.05
C SER A 570 30.10 20.36 -2.89
N ARG A 571 29.41 20.02 -3.99
CA ARG A 571 27.95 19.82 -4.06
C ARG A 571 27.54 18.38 -3.74
N VAL A 572 28.19 17.38 -4.35
CA VAL A 572 27.92 15.97 -4.08
C VAL A 572 28.72 15.50 -2.88
N ARG A 573 28.06 15.40 -1.71
CA ARG A 573 28.72 15.07 -0.44
C ARG A 573 28.15 13.78 0.14
N PRO A 574 28.91 12.66 0.23
CA PRO A 574 28.40 11.41 0.79
C PRO A 574 28.03 11.54 2.27
N GLN A 575 28.55 12.55 2.98
CA GLN A 575 28.19 12.84 4.36
C GLN A 575 26.82 13.51 4.51
N THR A 576 26.42 14.43 3.62
CA THR A 576 25.09 15.05 3.71
C THR A 576 24.01 14.14 3.15
N ILE A 577 24.31 13.37 2.10
CA ILE A 577 23.43 12.32 1.57
C ILE A 577 23.23 11.17 2.61
N ALA A 578 24.26 10.80 3.36
CA ALA A 578 24.08 9.84 4.47
C ALA A 578 23.36 10.43 5.71
N ALA A 579 23.31 11.76 5.84
CA ALA A 579 22.58 12.44 6.90
C ALA A 579 21.10 12.67 6.54
N GLU A 580 20.81 12.93 5.27
CA GLU A 580 19.45 13.03 4.69
C GLU A 580 18.58 11.83 5.09
N ASP A 581 19.08 10.61 4.87
CA ASP A 581 18.44 9.36 5.29
C ASP A 581 17.96 9.41 6.75
N ILE A 582 18.79 9.94 7.65
CA ILE A 582 18.56 10.01 9.10
C ILE A 582 17.63 11.16 9.48
N LEU A 583 17.65 12.26 8.72
CA LEU A 583 16.75 13.39 8.95
C LEU A 583 15.31 13.06 8.52
N HIS A 584 15.12 12.32 7.43
CA HIS A 584 13.83 11.68 7.13
C HIS A 584 13.38 10.74 8.26
N ASP A 585 14.27 9.85 8.72
CA ASP A 585 13.98 8.89 9.81
C ASP A 585 13.63 9.53 11.17
N THR A 586 13.80 10.86 11.29
CA THR A 586 13.47 11.64 12.50
C THR A 586 12.42 12.72 12.23
N GLY A 587 11.78 12.72 11.05
CA GLY A 587 10.79 13.72 10.63
C GLY A 587 11.35 15.12 10.37
N ALA A 588 12.68 15.30 10.44
CA ALA A 588 13.38 16.56 10.26
C ALA A 588 13.54 16.98 8.79
N ILE A 589 13.41 16.05 7.83
CA ILE A 589 13.00 16.36 6.46
C ILE A 589 11.58 15.82 6.30
N SER A 590 10.65 16.66 5.84
CA SER A 590 9.20 16.40 5.96
C SER A 590 8.52 15.97 4.66
N ILE A 591 9.25 16.02 3.53
CA ILE A 591 8.73 15.84 2.17
C ILE A 591 9.81 15.17 1.31
N LEU A 592 9.41 14.27 0.41
CA LEU A 592 10.26 13.71 -0.66
C LEU A 592 9.57 13.95 -2.02
N GLY A 593 10.19 14.77 -2.88
CA GLY A 593 9.72 15.03 -4.25
C GLY A 593 10.54 14.29 -5.30
N SER A 594 10.17 14.38 -6.58
CA SER A 594 10.96 13.72 -7.64
C SER A 594 12.17 14.50 -8.13
N ASP A 595 12.03 15.79 -8.44
CA ASP A 595 12.93 16.54 -9.35
C ASP A 595 12.86 16.00 -10.80
N SER A 596 11.65 15.81 -11.32
CA SER A 596 11.36 14.97 -12.49
C SER A 596 12.09 15.36 -13.79
N GLN A 597 13.21 14.68 -14.09
CA GLN A 597 14.15 15.02 -15.19
C GLN A 597 15.01 16.29 -14.96
N GLY A 598 14.80 17.03 -13.86
CA GLY A 598 15.70 18.10 -13.43
C GLY A 598 16.98 17.55 -12.77
N MET A 599 16.83 16.55 -11.90
CA MET A 599 17.89 15.63 -11.45
C MET A 599 17.36 14.26 -10.93
N GLY A 600 16.05 14.04 -10.88
CA GLY A 600 15.40 12.84 -10.32
C GLY A 600 14.19 12.32 -11.11
N ARG A 601 13.38 11.46 -10.48
CA ARG A 601 12.62 10.39 -11.18
C ARG A 601 11.13 10.34 -10.80
N ILE A 602 10.22 10.87 -11.64
CA ILE A 602 8.80 11.01 -11.27
C ILE A 602 8.10 9.69 -10.89
N ASN A 603 8.48 8.58 -11.52
CA ASN A 603 7.90 7.26 -11.27
C ASN A 603 8.43 6.57 -10.00
N GLU A 604 9.36 7.19 -9.27
CA GLU A 604 10.03 6.56 -8.12
C GLU A 604 9.71 7.20 -6.77
N VAL A 605 8.97 8.32 -6.70
CA VAL A 605 8.67 9.04 -5.44
C VAL A 605 8.18 8.10 -4.33
N ILE A 606 7.11 7.34 -4.58
CA ILE A 606 6.52 6.45 -3.57
C ILE A 606 7.45 5.29 -3.21
N CYS A 607 8.12 4.64 -4.19
CA CYS A 607 8.98 3.50 -3.88
C CYS A 607 10.27 3.91 -3.16
N ARG A 608 10.77 5.13 -3.40
CA ARG A 608 11.97 5.69 -2.76
C ARG A 608 11.72 5.98 -1.28
N THR A 609 10.55 6.52 -0.93
CA THR A 609 10.10 6.64 0.46
C THR A 609 10.11 5.30 1.19
N TRP A 610 9.51 4.25 0.61
CA TRP A 610 9.48 2.92 1.24
C TRP A 610 10.86 2.25 1.32
N GLN A 611 11.72 2.41 0.30
CA GLN A 611 13.10 1.93 0.33
C GLN A 611 13.91 2.60 1.43
N LEU A 612 13.71 3.90 1.65
CA LEU A 612 14.35 4.66 2.71
C LEU A 612 13.89 4.21 4.10
N ALA A 613 12.57 4.16 4.33
CA ALA A 613 12.00 3.70 5.60
C ALA A 613 12.46 2.28 5.95
N SER A 614 12.49 1.35 4.97
CA SER A 614 13.00 -0.01 5.13
C SER A 614 14.50 -0.03 5.47
N LYS A 615 15.34 0.70 4.73
CA LYS A 615 16.79 0.76 5.01
C LYS A 615 17.05 1.31 6.42
N MET A 616 16.36 2.36 6.81
CA MET A 616 16.54 2.95 8.14
C MET A 616 16.08 1.99 9.24
N LYS A 617 14.99 1.24 9.04
CA LYS A 617 14.59 0.16 9.96
C LYS A 617 15.69 -0.91 10.08
N ASP A 618 16.24 -1.35 8.96
CA ASP A 618 17.28 -2.38 8.92
C ASP A 618 18.60 -1.94 9.58
N GLN A 619 18.89 -0.63 9.59
CA GLN A 619 20.10 -0.06 10.17
C GLN A 619 19.96 0.45 11.62
N ARG A 620 18.75 0.88 12.02
CA ARG A 620 18.50 1.59 13.29
C ARG A 620 17.46 0.93 14.19
N GLY A 621 16.65 0.01 13.67
CA GLY A 621 15.55 -0.66 14.37
C GLY A 621 14.21 0.09 14.26
N ARG A 622 13.26 -0.26 15.12
CA ARG A 622 11.98 0.45 15.29
C ARG A 622 12.23 1.85 15.90
N LEU A 623 11.36 2.82 15.62
CA LEU A 623 11.43 4.14 16.25
C LEU A 623 11.14 4.03 17.77
N PRO A 624 11.75 4.88 18.63
CA PRO A 624 11.41 4.97 20.05
C PRO A 624 9.93 5.27 20.35
N GLU A 625 9.25 5.92 19.40
CA GLU A 625 7.86 6.38 19.48
C GLU A 625 6.83 5.25 19.25
N GLU A 626 7.26 4.13 18.64
CA GLU A 626 6.41 3.01 18.25
C GLU A 626 5.56 2.43 19.37
N THR A 627 4.23 2.62 19.28
CA THR A 627 3.27 2.10 20.26
C THR A 627 2.72 0.70 19.94
N THR A 628 2.88 0.23 18.70
CA THR A 628 2.31 -1.04 18.20
C THR A 628 3.13 -2.27 18.62
N ALA A 629 2.53 -3.46 18.59
CA ALA A 629 3.19 -4.69 19.04
C ALA A 629 4.23 -5.23 18.03
N LEU A 630 3.93 -5.11 16.74
CA LEU A 630 4.65 -5.68 15.61
C LEU A 630 4.91 -4.66 14.49
N GLY A 631 4.11 -3.60 14.41
CA GLY A 631 4.15 -2.62 13.32
C GLY A 631 5.40 -1.73 13.30
N ASP A 632 5.52 -0.97 12.23
CA ASP A 632 6.40 0.19 12.09
C ASP A 632 5.51 1.37 11.64
N ASN A 633 4.49 1.66 12.44
CA ASN A 633 3.37 2.53 12.06
C ASN A 633 3.70 4.03 12.16
N GLU A 634 4.70 4.40 12.97
CA GLU A 634 5.12 5.79 13.16
C GLU A 634 6.21 6.22 12.13
N ARG A 635 6.45 5.40 11.09
CA ARG A 635 7.62 5.44 10.17
C ARG A 635 7.24 5.39 8.69
#